data_AF-A0AAV4WJG2-F1
#
_entry.id   AF-A0AAV4WJG2-F1
#
_cell.length_a   1.000
_cell.length_b   1.000
_cell.length_c   1.000
_cell.angle_alpha   90.00
_cell.angle_beta   90.00
_cell.angle_gamma   90.00
#
_symmetry.space_group_name_H-M   'P 1'
#
loop_
_entity.id
_entity.type
_entity.pdbx_description
1 polymer ?
#
loop_
_entity_poly.entity_id
_entity_poly.type
_entity_poly.pdbx_seq_one_letter_code
_entity_poly.pdbx_strand_id
1 'polypeptide(L)'
;MASEVTESHSTVPPRITHREEEVKVQLGEIAFLPCAAEAFPVPTHRWYKQESGRTNPIVPSQRVFLMGGTLVFQGYSYGQWEICLLGE
;
A
#
# COMPACT_ATOMS: atom_id res chain seq x y z
N MET A 1 22.74 10.91 -40.78
CA MET A 1 22.92 9.74 -39.89
C MET A 1 22.14 10.04 -38.63
N ALA A 2 21.36 9.07 -38.14
CA ALA A 2 20.21 9.26 -37.25
C ALA A 2 20.57 9.89 -35.88
N SER A 3 19.68 10.75 -35.38
CA SER A 3 19.73 11.30 -34.03
C SER A 3 19.44 10.19 -33.01
N GLU A 4 20.41 9.86 -32.18
CA GLU A 4 20.20 9.00 -31.02
C GLU A 4 19.49 9.85 -29.95
N VAL A 5 18.18 9.69 -29.84
CA VAL A 5 17.41 10.24 -28.73
C VAL A 5 17.78 9.38 -27.52
N THR A 6 18.71 9.86 -26.68
CA THR A 6 18.93 9.27 -25.36
C THR A 6 17.69 9.58 -24.52
N GLU A 7 16.68 8.71 -24.59
CA GLU A 7 15.61 8.67 -23.62
C GLU A 7 16.25 8.38 -22.26
N SER A 8 16.48 9.44 -21.47
CA SER A 8 16.77 9.29 -20.05
C SER A 8 15.50 8.74 -19.39
N HIS A 9 15.37 7.42 -19.35
CA HIS A 9 14.31 6.77 -18.59
C HIS A 9 14.69 6.94 -17.11
N SER A 10 14.37 8.11 -16.53
CA SER A 10 14.62 8.41 -15.13
C SER A 10 13.70 7.53 -14.29
N THR A 11 14.21 6.38 -13.85
CA THR A 11 13.54 5.56 -12.84
C THR A 11 13.77 6.18 -11.47
N VAL A 12 12.70 6.29 -10.68
CA VAL A 12 12.78 6.77 -9.30
C VAL A 12 12.57 5.55 -8.40
N PRO A 13 13.55 5.18 -7.56
CA PRO A 13 13.42 4.01 -6.71
C PRO A 13 12.28 4.21 -5.69
N PRO A 14 11.55 3.13 -5.35
CA PRO A 14 10.41 3.21 -4.44
C PRO A 14 10.83 3.66 -3.04
N ARG A 15 10.31 4.82 -2.61
CA ARG A 15 10.46 5.36 -1.26
C ARG A 15 9.10 5.63 -0.66
N ILE A 16 8.82 5.03 0.50
CA ILE A 16 7.60 5.29 1.25
C ILE A 16 7.73 6.67 1.90
N THR A 17 6.87 7.61 1.49
CA THR A 17 6.86 8.99 2.00
C THR A 17 5.87 9.16 3.14
N HIS A 18 4.80 8.36 3.18
CA HIS A 18 3.80 8.39 4.24
C HIS A 18 3.21 6.99 4.43
N ARG A 19 3.09 6.53 5.69
CA ARG A 19 2.34 5.33 6.04
C ARG A 19 1.71 5.51 7.42
N GLU A 20 0.49 5.00 7.56
CA GLU A 20 -0.11 4.78 8.87
C GLU A 20 0.03 3.30 9.24
N GLU A 21 0.44 3.02 10.47
CA GLU A 21 0.62 1.64 10.98
C GLU A 21 -0.60 1.17 11.78
N GLU A 22 -1.36 2.11 12.35
CA GLU A 22 -2.56 1.84 13.12
C GLU A 22 -3.63 2.91 12.83
N VAL A 23 -4.88 2.46 12.67
CA VAL A 23 -6.04 3.36 12.62
C VAL A 23 -7.08 2.85 13.61
N LYS A 24 -7.59 3.75 14.45
CA LYS A 24 -8.71 3.45 15.36
C LYS A 24 -10.00 3.65 14.61
N VAL A 25 -10.78 2.59 14.47
CA VAL A 25 -12.05 2.60 13.75
C VAL A 25 -13.14 2.00 14.64
N GLN A 26 -14.32 2.60 14.61
CA GLN A 26 -15.47 2.04 15.32
C GLN A 26 -15.98 0.79 14.62
N LEU A 27 -16.57 -0.12 15.38
CA LEU A 27 -17.14 -1.34 14.83
C LEU A 27 -18.19 -0.99 13.76
N GLY A 28 -17.98 -1.50 12.55
CA GLY A 28 -18.89 -1.27 11.42
C GLY A 28 -18.59 -0.02 10.60
N GLU A 29 -17.68 0.86 11.02
CA GLU A 29 -17.25 2.01 10.20
C GLU A 29 -16.19 1.62 9.16
N ILE A 30 -16.07 2.42 8.11
CA ILE A 30 -15.00 2.27 7.10
C ILE A 30 -13.76 3.02 7.57
N ALA A 31 -12.61 2.36 7.46
CA ALA A 31 -11.31 2.94 7.72
C ALA A 31 -10.44 2.97 6.47
N PHE A 32 -9.50 3.91 6.48
CA PHE A 32 -8.52 4.14 5.42
C PHE A 32 -7.13 4.13 6.04
N LEU A 33 -6.25 3.28 5.52
CA LEU A 33 -4.83 3.23 5.84
C LEU A 33 -4.05 3.67 4.61
N PRO A 34 -3.67 4.94 4.51
CA PRO A 34 -2.91 5.44 3.36
C PRO A 34 -1.47 4.92 3.41
N CYS A 35 -0.98 4.51 2.24
CA CYS A 35 0.44 4.31 1.98
C CYS A 35 0.79 5.15 0.76
N ALA A 36 1.52 6.23 1.00
CA ALA A 36 2.07 7.05 -0.06
C ALA A 36 3.53 6.67 -0.30
N ALA A 37 3.85 6.51 -1.57
CA ALA A 37 5.17 6.17 -2.02
C ALA A 37 5.52 6.95 -3.27
N GLU A 38 6.76 7.40 -3.33
CA GLU A 38 7.35 7.99 -4.52
C GLU A 38 8.14 6.89 -5.22
N ALA A 39 7.70 6.51 -6.41
CA ALA A 39 8.47 5.67 -7.33
C ALA A 39 8.03 5.94 -8.77
N PHE A 40 8.95 5.70 -9.71
CA PHE A 40 8.67 5.74 -11.13
C PHE A 40 9.37 4.57 -11.84
N PRO A 41 8.64 3.71 -12.56
CA PRO A 41 7.17 3.68 -12.70
C PRO A 41 6.45 3.35 -11.37
N VAL A 42 5.14 3.62 -11.31
CA VAL A 42 4.35 3.37 -10.09
C VAL A 42 4.40 1.87 -9.74
N PRO A 43 4.80 1.50 -8.50
CA PRO A 43 5.00 0.11 -8.11
C PRO A 43 3.67 -0.56 -7.75
N THR A 44 3.69 -1.90 -7.69
CA THR A 44 2.52 -2.65 -7.20
C THR A 44 2.44 -2.53 -5.68
N HIS A 45 1.35 -1.99 -5.15
CA HIS A 45 1.15 -1.88 -3.71
C HIS A 45 0.66 -3.21 -3.14
N ARG A 46 1.38 -3.75 -2.15
CA ARG A 46 0.97 -4.95 -1.39
C ARG A 46 0.82 -4.61 0.08
N TRP A 47 -0.30 -5.01 0.65
CA TRP A 47 -0.58 -4.84 2.07
C TRP A 47 -0.46 -6.16 2.82
N TYR A 48 -0.01 -6.08 4.06
CA TYR A 48 0.10 -7.21 4.97
C TYR A 48 -0.61 -6.87 6.29
N LYS A 49 -1.06 -7.90 6.99
CA LYS A 49 -1.60 -7.81 8.35
C LYS A 49 -0.79 -8.68 9.28
N GLN A 50 -0.52 -8.21 10.50
CA GLN A 50 0.00 -9.07 11.56
C GLN A 50 -1.16 -9.66 12.34
N GLU A 51 -1.26 -10.98 12.35
CA GLU A 51 -2.26 -11.72 13.11
C GLU A 51 -1.54 -12.80 13.90
N SER A 52 -1.63 -12.75 15.23
CA SER A 52 -1.01 -13.73 16.13
C SER A 52 0.49 -13.95 15.88
N GLY A 53 1.24 -12.87 15.63
CA GLY A 53 2.67 -12.92 15.34
C GLY A 53 3.05 -13.43 13.94
N ARG A 54 2.07 -13.55 13.03
CA ARG A 54 2.31 -13.93 11.63
C ARG A 54 1.91 -12.81 10.69
N THR A 55 2.81 -12.47 9.78
CA THR A 55 2.56 -11.52 8.69
C THR A 55 1.88 -12.25 7.54
N ASN A 56 0.62 -11.89 7.26
CA ASN A 56 -0.18 -12.48 6.19
C ASN A 56 -0.47 -11.43 5.11
N PRO A 57 -0.33 -11.75 3.81
CA PRO A 57 -0.70 -10.82 2.75
C PRO A 57 -2.21 -10.57 2.78
N ILE A 58 -2.60 -9.31 2.60
CA ILE A 58 -3.98 -8.90 2.45
C ILE A 58 -4.39 -9.13 1.00
N VAL A 59 -5.42 -9.95 0.82
CA VAL A 59 -6.04 -10.19 -0.48
C VAL A 59 -7.29 -9.32 -0.59
N PRO A 60 -7.45 -8.53 -1.67
CA PRO A 60 -8.69 -7.79 -1.92
C PRO A 60 -9.92 -8.70 -1.88
N SER A 61 -10.97 -8.24 -1.22
CA SER A 61 -12.22 -8.98 -1.02
C SER A 61 -13.41 -8.01 -0.97
N GLN A 62 -14.63 -8.51 -0.73
CA GLN A 62 -15.81 -7.65 -0.59
C GLN A 62 -15.73 -6.65 0.58
N ARG A 63 -14.86 -6.90 1.57
CA ARG A 63 -14.72 -6.06 2.78
C ARG A 63 -13.41 -5.27 2.81
N VAL A 64 -12.50 -5.55 1.86
CA VAL A 64 -11.16 -4.98 1.82
C VAL A 64 -10.78 -4.63 0.39
N PHE A 65 -10.46 -3.37 0.13
CA PHE A 65 -10.16 -2.85 -1.20
C PHE A 65 -8.88 -2.00 -1.16
N LEU A 66 -8.19 -1.93 -2.29
CA LEU A 66 -6.98 -1.13 -2.46
C LEU A 66 -7.25 0.02 -3.42
N MET A 67 -6.96 1.25 -3.01
CA MET A 67 -7.14 2.46 -3.80
C MET A 67 -5.85 3.27 -3.85
N GLY A 68 -5.07 3.13 -4.93
CA GLY A 68 -3.86 3.94 -5.16
C GLY A 68 -2.86 3.88 -4.01
N GLY A 69 -2.64 2.69 -3.44
CA GLY A 69 -1.81 2.49 -2.26
C GLY A 69 -2.54 2.55 -0.93
N THR A 70 -3.75 3.12 -0.87
CA THR A 70 -4.57 3.14 0.35
C THR A 70 -5.30 1.83 0.55
N LEU A 71 -5.16 1.22 1.73
CA LEU A 71 -5.97 0.08 2.16
C LEU A 71 -7.27 0.57 2.77
N VAL A 72 -8.39 0.07 2.27
CA VAL A 72 -9.73 0.45 2.74
C VAL A 72 -10.45 -0.79 3.22
N PHE A 73 -10.98 -0.72 4.43
CA PHE A 73 -11.61 -1.88 5.08
C PHE A 73 -12.68 -1.43 6.06
N GLN A 74 -13.60 -2.34 6.40
CA GLN A 74 -14.55 -2.12 7.48
C GLN A 74 -13.94 -2.54 8.82
N GLY A 75 -14.06 -1.69 9.83
CA GLY A 75 -13.62 -1.94 11.19
C GLY A 75 -14.35 -3.12 11.82
N TYR A 76 -13.64 -4.24 11.95
CA TYR A 76 -13.99 -5.33 12.85
C TYR A 76 -12.92 -5.31 13.94
N SER A 77 -13.30 -4.95 15.18
CA SER A 77 -12.48 -4.94 16.41
C SER A 77 -10.95 -5.12 16.27
N TYR A 78 -10.17 -4.09 16.64
CA TYR A 78 -8.71 -4.09 16.88
C TYR A 78 -7.90 -5.11 16.05
N GLY A 79 -7.75 -4.85 14.75
CA GLY A 79 -6.75 -5.52 13.91
C GLY A 79 -5.50 -4.64 13.80
N GLN A 80 -4.32 -5.21 13.99
CA GLN A 80 -3.03 -4.54 13.79
C GLN A 80 -2.67 -4.61 12.30
N TRP A 81 -2.75 -3.48 11.58
CA TRP A 81 -2.64 -3.42 10.12
C TRP A 81 -1.27 -2.92 9.69
N GLU A 82 -0.30 -3.83 9.68
CA GLU A 82 1.08 -3.44 9.51
C GLU A 82 1.63 -3.92 8.19
N ILE A 83 1.97 -2.93 7.36
CA ILE A 83 2.96 -2.94 6.29
C ILE A 83 2.34 -2.87 4.88
N CYS A 84 2.58 -1.73 4.24
CA CYS A 84 2.55 -1.56 2.80
C CYS A 84 3.97 -1.78 2.25
N LEU A 85 4.14 -2.74 1.35
CA LEU A 85 5.36 -2.93 0.56
C LEU A 85 5.11 -2.49 -0.88
N LEU A 86 6.09 -1.79 -1.43
CA LEU A 86 6.15 -1.45 -2.84
C LEU A 86 6.82 -2.64 -3.52
N GLY A 87 6.05 -3.36 -4.34
CA GLY A 87 6.59 -4.39 -5.20
C GLY A 87 7.29 -3.77 -6.41
N GLU A 88 8.47 -4.29 -6.72
CA GLU A 88 9.16 -4.11 -8.02
C GLU A 88 8.30 -4.62 -9.18
#